data_AF-A0A5N5TCY6-F1
#
_entry.id   AF-A0A5N5TCY6-F1
#
_cell.length_a   1.000
_cell.length_b   1.000
_cell.length_c   1.000
_cell.angle_alpha   90.00
_cell.angle_beta   90.00
_cell.angle_gamma   90.00
#
_symmetry.space_group_name_H-M   'P 1'
#
loop_
_entity.id
_entity.type
_entity.pdbx_description
1 polymer ?
#
loop_
_entity_poly.entity_id
_entity_poly.type
_entity_poly.pdbx_seq_one_letter_code
_entity_poly.pdbx_strand_id
1 'polypeptide(L)'
;EGYGVVSFKDYLTTHYAISKEVSSSETMNLLLKLLDKNEDGKIFMESFINTLSLSLRMTEASSVNIFNDIDADSKGFVSPEPIYLCRL
;
A
#
# COMPACT_ATOMS: atom_id res chain seq x y z
N GLU A 1 29.15 4.02 -2.42
CA GLU A 1 29.30 3.48 -3.78
C GLU A 1 28.44 2.23 -3.93
N GLY A 2 27.63 2.21 -5.00
CA GLY A 2 27.12 1.06 -5.74
C GLY A 2 26.78 -0.25 -5.02
N TYR A 3 25.49 -0.47 -4.80
CA TYR A 3 24.74 -1.49 -5.54
C TYR A 3 23.38 -0.88 -5.88
N GLY A 4 23.03 -0.83 -7.16
CA GLY A 4 21.73 -0.35 -7.65
C GLY A 4 20.60 -1.29 -7.25
N VAL A 5 20.31 -1.35 -5.95
CA VAL A 5 19.24 -2.14 -5.37
C VAL A 5 18.37 -1.18 -4.58
N VAL A 6 17.21 -0.85 -5.14
CA VAL A 6 16.19 -0.11 -4.40
C VAL A 6 15.50 -1.12 -3.47
N SER A 7 15.39 -0.81 -2.18
CA SER A 7 14.60 -1.66 -1.30
C SER A 7 13.12 -1.53 -1.67
N PHE A 8 12.32 -2.59 -1.46
CA PHE A 8 10.88 -2.50 -1.73
C PHE A 8 10.21 -1.38 -0.94
N LYS A 9 10.71 -1.08 0.26
CA LYS A 9 10.32 0.09 1.06
C LYS A 9 10.65 1.40 0.34
N ASP A 10 11.88 1.58 -0.12
CA ASP A 10 12.31 2.79 -0.80
C ASP A 10 11.56 2.97 -2.12
N TYR A 11 11.28 1.87 -2.83
CA TYR A 11 10.43 1.87 -4.01
C TYR A 11 9.02 2.35 -3.67
N LEU A 12 8.36 1.76 -2.68
CA LEU A 12 6.99 2.13 -2.30
C LEU A 12 6.90 3.57 -1.82
N THR A 13 7.81 3.99 -0.94
CA THR A 13 7.82 5.36 -0.39
C THR A 13 8.17 6.39 -1.45
N THR A 14 9.15 6.11 -2.32
CA THR A 14 9.52 7.01 -3.43
C THR A 14 8.43 7.07 -4.49
N HIS A 15 7.86 5.92 -4.89
CA HIS A 15 6.79 5.86 -5.88
C HIS A 15 5.52 6.53 -5.36
N TYR A 16 5.15 6.32 -4.09
CA TYR A 16 4.04 7.02 -3.45
C TYR A 16 4.29 8.53 -3.31
N ALA A 17 5.51 8.95 -2.95
CA ALA A 17 5.86 10.36 -2.79
C ALA A 17 5.94 11.11 -4.14
N ILE A 18 6.38 10.45 -5.22
CA ILE A 18 6.53 11.07 -6.55
C ILE A 18 5.23 10.98 -7.36
N SER A 19 4.46 9.91 -7.19
CA SER A 19 3.28 9.62 -8.00
C SER A 19 2.00 9.61 -7.17
N LYS A 20 1.49 10.80 -6.83
CA LYS A 20 0.08 10.94 -6.47
C LYS A 20 -0.88 10.61 -7.63
N GLU A 21 -0.39 10.67 -8.87
CA GLU A 21 -1.18 10.43 -10.10
C GLU A 21 -1.00 9.04 -10.73
N VAL A 22 0.02 8.26 -10.33
CA VAL A 22 0.27 6.90 -10.85
C VAL A 22 -0.06 5.83 -9.80
N SER A 23 -1.13 6.03 -9.05
CA SER A 23 -1.74 4.99 -8.20
C SER A 23 -2.45 3.92 -9.04
N SER A 24 -1.93 3.61 -10.24
CA SER A 24 -2.42 2.55 -11.13
C SER A 24 -1.51 1.31 -11.11
N SER A 25 -0.46 1.29 -10.30
CA SER A 25 0.58 0.29 -10.45
C SER A 25 0.17 -1.07 -9.86
N GLU A 26 0.29 -2.11 -10.67
CA GLU A 26 0.27 -3.52 -10.29
C GLU A 26 1.05 -3.81 -9.00
N THR A 27 2.06 -3.00 -8.66
CA THR A 27 2.79 -3.11 -7.39
C THR A 27 1.92 -2.90 -6.15
N MET A 28 0.98 -1.94 -6.16
CA MET A 28 0.04 -1.77 -5.05
C MET A 28 -0.90 -2.98 -4.95
N ASN A 29 -1.38 -3.50 -6.08
CA ASN A 29 -2.17 -4.74 -6.07
C ASN A 29 -1.36 -5.95 -5.57
N LEU A 30 -0.08 -6.05 -5.92
CA LEU A 30 0.80 -7.12 -5.41
C LEU A 30 1.04 -6.98 -3.91
N LEU A 31 1.22 -5.75 -3.40
CA LEU A 31 1.30 -5.49 -1.98
C LEU A 31 -0.01 -5.89 -1.28
N LEU A 32 -1.16 -5.45 -1.77
CA LEU A 32 -2.45 -5.79 -1.19
C LEU A 32 -2.69 -7.31 -1.20
N LYS A 33 -2.39 -8.01 -2.29
CA LYS A 33 -2.44 -9.48 -2.33
C LYS A 33 -1.50 -10.15 -1.33
N LEU A 34 -0.33 -9.58 -1.07
CA LEU A 34 0.59 -10.10 -0.05
C LEU A 34 0.04 -9.89 1.38
N LEU A 35 -0.73 -8.82 1.58
CA LEU A 35 -1.33 -8.45 2.85
C LEU A 35 -2.62 -9.24 3.14
N ASP A 36 -3.39 -9.57 2.11
CA ASP A 36 -4.63 -10.35 2.16
C ASP A 36 -4.34 -11.86 2.33
N LYS A 37 -3.73 -12.22 3.46
CA LYS A 37 -3.29 -13.60 3.75
C LYS A 37 -4.43 -14.61 3.84
N ASN A 38 -5.62 -14.16 4.19
CA ASN A 38 -6.83 -14.97 4.31
C ASN A 38 -7.66 -14.96 3.02
N GLU A 39 -7.21 -14.26 1.98
CA GLU A 39 -7.84 -14.17 0.66
C GLU A 39 -9.33 -13.78 0.74
N ASP A 40 -9.69 -12.95 1.73
CA ASP A 40 -11.07 -12.48 1.92
C ASP A 40 -11.32 -11.14 1.20
N GLY A 41 -10.29 -10.61 0.55
CA GLY A 41 -10.33 -9.37 -0.21
C GLY A 41 -10.39 -8.13 0.68
N LYS A 42 -10.18 -8.25 2.00
CA LYS A 42 -10.35 -7.14 2.95
C LYS A 42 -9.14 -6.96 3.84
N ILE A 43 -8.39 -5.91 3.57
CA ILE A 43 -7.25 -5.53 4.39
C ILE A 43 -7.65 -4.34 5.24
N PHE A 44 -7.82 -4.58 6.54
CA PHE A 44 -8.14 -3.55 7.51
C PHE A 44 -6.90 -2.72 7.88
N MET A 45 -7.15 -1.47 8.30
CA MET A 45 -6.10 -0.51 8.64
C MET A 45 -5.08 -1.04 9.64
N GLU A 46 -5.52 -1.70 10.70
CA GLU A 46 -4.63 -2.26 11.72
C GLU A 46 -3.67 -3.31 11.12
N SER A 47 -4.20 -4.23 10.31
CA SER A 47 -3.40 -5.26 9.63
C SER A 47 -2.43 -4.65 8.63
N PHE A 48 -2.88 -3.63 7.90
CA PHE A 48 -2.06 -2.88 6.96
C PHE A 48 -0.87 -2.20 7.66
N ILE A 49 -1.15 -1.40 8.69
CA ILE A 49 -0.13 -0.69 9.48
C ILE A 49 0.84 -1.67 10.10
N ASN A 50 0.34 -2.73 10.74
CA ASN A 50 1.17 -3.73 11.40
C ASN A 50 2.13 -4.38 10.40
N THR A 51 1.62 -4.78 9.23
CA THR A 51 2.46 -5.44 8.22
C THR A 51 3.47 -4.49 7.59
N LEU A 52 3.12 -3.24 7.27
CA LEU A 52 4.09 -2.26 6.74
C LEU A 52 5.15 -1.89 7.79
N SER A 53 4.77 -1.83 9.06
CA SER A 53 5.69 -1.58 10.16
C SER A 53 6.66 -2.75 10.36
N LEU A 54 6.16 -3.99 10.35
CA LEU A 54 6.98 -5.19 10.55
C LEU A 54 7.84 -5.53 9.32
N SER A 55 7.25 -5.53 8.13
CA SER A 55 7.91 -5.98 6.89
C SER A 55 8.77 -4.90 6.26
N LEU A 56 8.35 -3.63 6.33
CA LEU A 56 9.01 -2.52 5.65
C LEU A 56 9.57 -1.47 6.60
N ARG A 57 9.43 -1.66 7.93
CA ARG A 57 9.91 -0.69 8.94
C ARG A 57 9.42 0.72 8.64
N MET A 58 8.18 0.83 8.19
CA MET A 58 7.51 2.11 7.98
C MET A 58 7.00 2.64 9.31
N THR A 59 6.91 3.97 9.44
CA THR A 59 6.28 4.57 10.61
C THR A 59 4.77 4.41 10.51
N GLU A 60 4.09 4.32 11.66
CA GLU A 60 2.63 4.27 11.73
C GLU A 60 2.01 5.44 10.97
N ALA A 61 2.51 6.67 11.16
CA ALA A 61 2.00 7.86 10.48
C ALA A 61 2.07 7.77 8.95
N SER A 62 3.17 7.24 8.39
CA SER A 62 3.27 7.04 6.94
C SER A 62 2.32 5.95 6.44
N SER A 63 2.17 4.86 7.20
CA SER A 63 1.25 3.77 6.86
C SER A 63 -0.21 4.21 6.90
N VAL A 64 -0.59 5.02 7.90
CA VAL A 64 -1.93 5.62 8.03
C VAL A 64 -2.24 6.52 6.84
N ASN A 65 -1.30 7.39 6.45
CA ASN A 65 -1.50 8.27 5.30
C ASN A 65 -1.71 7.48 4.00
N ILE A 66 -0.91 6.43 3.76
CA ILE A 66 -1.06 5.57 2.59
C ILE A 66 -2.41 4.85 2.61
N PHE A 67 -2.82 4.33 3.77
CA PHE A 67 -4.10 3.64 3.90
C PHE A 67 -5.26 4.58 3.56
N ASN A 68 -5.29 5.78 4.15
CA ASN A 68 -6.36 6.76 3.92
C ASN A 68 -6.42 7.23 2.46
N ASP A 69 -5.27 7.32 1.78
CA ASP A 69 -5.24 7.67 0.36
C ASP A 69 -5.79 6.54 -0.54
N ILE A 70 -5.66 5.28 -0.14
CA ILE A 70 -6.19 4.12 -0.88
C ILE A 70 -7.67 3.88 -0.53
N ASP A 71 -8.05 4.01 0.74
CA ASP A 71 -9.43 3.93 1.23
C ASP A 71 -10.16 5.28 1.03
N ALA A 72 -10.12 5.82 -0.19
CA ALA A 72 -10.72 7.11 -0.51
C ALA A 72 -12.24 7.14 -0.26
N ASP A 73 -12.90 5.97 -0.38
CA ASP A 73 -14.33 5.80 -0.11
C ASP A 73 -14.65 5.67 1.39
N SER A 74 -13.64 5.66 2.27
CA SER A 74 -13.79 5.46 3.72
C SER A 74 -14.58 4.20 4.08
N LYS A 75 -14.34 3.10 3.36
CA LYS A 75 -14.94 1.78 3.60
C LYS A 75 -14.40 1.15 4.88
N GLY A 76 -13.25 1.61 5.37
CA GLY A 76 -12.54 1.06 6.53
C GLY A 76 -11.69 -0.17 6.20
N PHE A 77 -11.61 -0.54 4.92
CA PHE A 77 -10.78 -1.62 4.39
C PHE A 77 -10.37 -1.30 2.96
N VAL A 78 -9.21 -1.81 2.56
CA VAL A 78 -8.76 -1.76 1.17
C VAL A 78 -8.82 -3.16 0.58
N SER A 79 -9.28 -3.27 -0.67
CA SER A 79 -9.32 -4.53 -1.41
C SER A 79 -8.20 -4.57 -2.46
N PRO A 80 -7.64 -5.75 -2.79
CA PRO A 80 -6.70 -5.92 -3.89
C PRO A 80 -7.34 -5.73 -5.28
N GLU A 81 -8.59 -5.25 -5.33
CA GLU A 81 -9.24 -4.85 -6.57
C GLU A 81 -8.47 -3.69 -7.20
N PRO A 82 -8.51 -3.59 -8.54
CA PRO A 82 -7.77 -2.54 -9.20
C PRO A 82 -8.20 -1.15 -8.71
N ILE A 83 -7.23 -0.35 -8.25
CA ILE A 83 -7.44 0.99 -7.66
C ILE A 83 -8.28 1.92 -8.58
N TYR A 84 -8.28 1.71 -9.90
CA TYR A 84 -9.13 2.45 -10.83
C TYR A 84 -10.64 2.22 -10.67
N LEU A 85 -11.07 1.15 -9.99
CA LEU A 85 -12.48 0.91 -9.68
C LEU A 85 -12.96 1.63 -8.40
N CYS A 86 -12.06 2.05 -7.51
CA CYS A 86 -12.42 2.84 -6.32
C CYS A 86 -12.62 4.34 -6.61
N ARG A 87 -12.55 4.76 -7.89
CA ARG A 87 -12.65 6.17 -8.30
C ARG A 87 -13.81 6.46 -9.26
N LEU A 88 -14.72 5.50 -9.45
CA LEU A 88 -15.96 5.60 -10.22
C LEU A 88 -17.17 5.67 -9.28
#